data_AF-A0A3N2ETE8-F1
#
_entry.id   AF-A0A3N2ETE8-F1
#
_cell.length_a   1.000
_cell.length_b   1.000
_cell.length_c   1.000
_cell.angle_alpha   90.00
_cell.angle_beta   90.00
_cell.angle_gamma   90.00
#
_symmetry.space_group_name_H-M   'P 1'
#
loop_
_entity.id
_entity.type
_entity.pdbx_description
1 polymer ?
#
loop_
_entity_poly.entity_id
_entity_poly.type
_entity_poly.pdbx_seq_one_letter_code
_entity_poly.pdbx_strand_id
1 'polypeptide(L)'
;MNNEIPLKYYDIVDEYSTETANPVSEAERDSLARYFQLLITRLMNNEEIDEAAQHEMALEATVDAGRIDDIANFLNQWGNE
;
A
#
# COMPACT_ATOMS: atom_id res chain seq x y z
N MET A 1 4.34 -19.88 12.05
CA MET A 1 4.49 -19.02 10.86
C MET A 1 3.70 -17.77 11.15
N ASN A 2 4.37 -16.73 11.64
CA ASN A 2 3.69 -15.46 11.91
C ASN A 2 3.44 -14.79 10.55
N ASN A 3 2.17 -14.65 10.17
CA ASN A 3 1.73 -13.80 9.07
C ASN A 3 1.80 -12.31 9.48
N GLU A 4 2.82 -11.93 10.24
CA GLU A 4 2.99 -10.57 10.73
C GLU A 4 3.59 -9.70 9.62
N ILE A 5 2.96 -8.55 9.38
CA ILE A 5 3.43 -7.56 8.44
C ILE A 5 4.70 -6.92 9.03
N PRO A 6 5.84 -6.90 8.31
CA PRO A 6 7.05 -6.25 8.81
C PRO A 6 6.82 -4.78 9.15
N LEU A 7 7.41 -4.31 10.27
CA LEU A 7 7.24 -2.93 10.78
C LEU A 7 7.51 -1.85 9.73
N LYS A 8 8.48 -2.07 8.84
CA LYS A 8 8.80 -1.15 7.73
C LYS A 8 7.59 -0.76 6.88
N TYR A 9 6.58 -1.62 6.75
CA TYR A 9 5.39 -1.30 5.96
C TYR A 9 4.42 -0.40 6.73
N TYR A 10 4.41 -0.49 8.07
CA TYR A 10 3.67 0.48 8.90
C TYR A 10 4.34 1.85 8.88
N ASP A 11 5.68 1.91 8.82
CA ASP A 11 6.40 3.18 8.66
C ASP A 11 5.98 3.89 7.36
N ILE A 12 5.81 3.14 6.26
CA ILE A 12 5.32 3.67 4.97
C ILE A 12 3.85 4.10 5.06
N VAL A 13 3.00 3.35 5.79
CA VAL A 13 1.61 3.78 6.02
C VAL A 13 1.56 5.08 6.81
N ASP A 14 2.42 5.22 7.81
CA ASP A 14 2.47 6.43 8.63
C ASP A 14 2.93 7.64 7.80
N GLU A 15 3.92 7.45 6.91
CA GLU A 15 4.34 8.45 5.92
C GLU A 15 3.20 8.83 4.96
N TYR A 16 2.60 7.83 4.30
CA TYR A 16 1.42 8.02 3.43
C TYR A 16 0.29 8.76 4.15
N SER A 17 0.02 8.44 5.41
CA SER A 17 -1.01 9.09 6.24
C SER A 17 -0.78 10.59 6.42
N THR A 18 0.47 11.05 6.39
CA THR A 18 0.81 12.48 6.48
C THR A 18 0.67 13.23 5.15
N GLU A 19 0.72 12.51 4.03
CA GLU A 19 0.68 13.09 2.68
C GLU A 19 -0.68 13.00 2.01
N THR A 20 -1.47 11.97 2.35
CA THR A 20 -2.81 11.79 1.79
C THR A 20 -3.78 12.86 2.29
N ALA A 21 -4.67 13.29 1.39
CA ALA A 21 -5.77 14.18 1.75
C ALA A 21 -6.86 13.47 2.58
N ASN A 22 -6.92 12.13 2.50
CA ASN A 22 -7.93 11.32 3.16
C ASN A 22 -7.34 10.70 4.43
N PRO A 23 -7.76 11.12 5.64
CA PRO A 23 -7.20 10.59 6.88
C PRO A 23 -7.23 9.05 6.92
N VAL A 24 -6.15 8.44 7.38
CA VAL A 24 -6.07 6.99 7.58
C VAL A 24 -6.52 6.66 9.00
N SER A 25 -7.49 5.77 9.15
CA SER A 25 -7.92 5.29 10.46
C SER A 25 -7.01 4.17 10.99
N GLU A 26 -7.00 3.96 12.31
CA GLU A 26 -6.26 2.83 12.91
C GLU A 26 -6.75 1.47 12.38
N ALA A 27 -8.03 1.35 12.03
CA ALA A 27 -8.61 0.13 11.47
C ALA A 27 -8.10 -0.17 10.05
N GLU A 28 -7.83 0.86 9.25
CA GLU A 28 -7.28 0.72 7.89
C GLU A 28 -5.76 0.53 7.91
N ARG A 29 -5.08 0.90 8.99
CA ARG A 29 -3.60 0.91 9.06
C ARG A 29 -2.99 -0.46 8.75
N ASP A 30 -3.57 -1.53 9.27
CA ASP A 30 -3.11 -2.91 9.01
C ASP A 30 -3.36 -3.35 7.55
N SER A 31 -4.54 -3.01 7.03
CA SER A 31 -4.95 -3.27 5.64
C SER A 31 -4.04 -2.55 4.65
N LEU A 32 -3.73 -1.28 4.91
CA LEU A 32 -2.80 -0.50 4.10
C LEU A 32 -1.38 -1.04 4.20
N ALA A 33 -0.91 -1.43 5.39
CA ALA A 33 0.42 -2.01 5.54
C ALA A 33 0.56 -3.31 4.75
N ARG A 34 -0.51 -4.13 4.73
CA ARG A 34 -0.58 -5.33 3.90
C ARG A 34 -0.57 -5.00 2.41
N TYR A 35 -1.31 -3.98 2.00
CA TYR A 35 -1.37 -3.56 0.60
C TYR A 35 -0.03 -3.01 0.10
N PHE A 36 0.64 -2.16 0.89
CA PHE A 36 2.00 -1.71 0.61
C PHE A 36 2.99 -2.87 0.54
N GLN A 37 2.86 -3.87 1.43
CA GLN A 37 3.65 -5.09 1.35
C GLN A 37 3.49 -5.79 -0.01
N LEU A 38 2.25 -6.00 -0.47
CA LEU A 38 1.98 -6.66 -1.76
C LEU A 38 2.55 -5.86 -2.93
N LEU A 39 2.29 -4.56 -2.99
CA LEU A 39 2.76 -3.67 -4.05
C LEU A 39 4.30 -3.64 -4.12
N ILE A 40 4.97 -3.35 -3.00
CA ILE A 40 6.42 -3.21 -2.96
C ILE A 40 7.09 -4.56 -3.25
N THR A 41 6.53 -5.68 -2.77
CA THR A 41 7.08 -7.00 -3.12
C THR A 41 7.03 -7.27 -4.62
N ARG A 42 5.92 -6.94 -5.31
CA ARG A 42 5.85 -7.06 -6.78
C ARG A 42 6.83 -6.13 -7.49
N LEU A 43 6.93 -4.87 -7.06
CA LEU A 43 7.89 -3.91 -7.61
C LEU A 43 9.35 -4.40 -7.46
N MET A 44 9.71 -4.93 -6.28
CA MET A 44 11.03 -5.51 -6.02
C MET A 44 11.33 -6.75 -6.88
N ASN A 45 10.30 -7.46 -7.33
CA ASN A 45 10.42 -8.60 -8.24
C ASN A 45 10.44 -8.17 -9.72
N ASN A 46 10.41 -6.87 -10.02
CA ASN A 46 10.26 -6.33 -11.37
C ASN A 46 8.97 -6.81 -12.09
N GLU A 47 7.92 -7.12 -11.32
CA GLU A 47 6.63 -7.51 -11.86
C GLU A 47 5.83 -6.26 -12.26
N GLU A 48 5.18 -6.32 -13.43
CA GLU A 48 4.24 -5.28 -13.85
C GLU A 48 3.03 -5.25 -12.90
N ILE A 49 2.63 -4.04 -12.52
CA ILE A 49 1.46 -3.80 -11.70
C ILE A 49 0.49 -2.98 -12.54
N ASP A 50 -0.41 -3.67 -13.23
CA ASP A 50 -1.52 -3.06 -13.94
C ASP A 50 -2.69 -2.74 -12.98
N GLU A 51 -3.70 -2.04 -13.48
CA GLU A 51 -4.88 -1.65 -12.71
C GLU A 51 -5.60 -2.86 -12.10
N ALA A 52 -5.75 -3.95 -12.87
CA ALA A 52 -6.38 -5.18 -12.40
C ALA A 52 -5.62 -5.79 -11.23
N ALA A 53 -4.29 -5.88 -11.33
CA ALA A 53 -3.42 -6.35 -10.28
C ALA A 53 -3.52 -5.48 -9.00
N GLN A 54 -3.60 -4.16 -9.14
CA GLN A 54 -3.81 -3.26 -7.99
C GLN A 54 -5.15 -3.52 -7.30
N HIS A 55 -6.23 -3.66 -8.07
CA HIS A 55 -7.54 -3.99 -7.53
C HIS A 55 -7.56 -5.35 -6.83
N GLU A 56 -6.95 -6.39 -7.41
CA GLU A 56 -6.85 -7.71 -6.77
C GLU A 56 -6.09 -7.65 -5.44
N MET A 57 -4.97 -6.94 -5.40
CA MET A 57 -4.18 -6.77 -4.18
C MET A 57 -4.91 -5.94 -3.12
N ALA A 58 -5.65 -4.90 -3.53
CA ALA A 58 -6.47 -4.11 -2.62
C ALA A 58 -7.58 -4.96 -2.00
N LEU A 59 -8.23 -5.82 -2.80
CA LEU A 59 -9.21 -6.79 -2.31
C LEU A 59 -8.59 -7.80 -1.35
N GLU A 60 -7.40 -8.34 -1.66
CA GLU A 60 -6.68 -9.25 -0.75
C GLU A 60 -6.38 -8.58 0.60
N ALA A 61 -5.98 -7.31 0.57
CA ALA A 61 -5.62 -6.54 1.74
C ALA A 61 -6.81 -5.90 2.46
N THR A 62 -8.04 -6.02 1.95
CA THR A 62 -9.24 -5.33 2.46
C THR A 62 -9.10 -3.80 2.45
N VAL A 63 -8.47 -3.26 1.40
CA VAL A 63 -8.31 -1.82 1.17
C VAL A 63 -9.42 -1.29 0.28
N ASP A 64 -9.93 -0.11 0.61
CA ASP A 64 -10.93 0.59 -0.20
C ASP A 64 -10.35 0.94 -1.58
N ALA A 65 -11.10 0.65 -2.64
CA ALA A 65 -10.66 0.89 -4.01
C ALA A 65 -10.36 2.37 -4.32
N GLY A 66 -10.99 3.30 -3.61
CA GLY A 66 -10.71 4.74 -3.71
C GLY A 66 -9.34 5.14 -3.18
N ARG A 67 -8.62 4.25 -2.48
CA ARG A 67 -7.24 4.45 -2.05
C ARG A 67 -6.22 4.07 -3.14
N ILE A 68 -6.61 3.28 -4.14
CA ILE A 68 -5.68 2.69 -5.11
C ILE A 68 -4.93 3.77 -5.89
N ASP A 69 -5.65 4.71 -6.51
CA ASP A 69 -5.04 5.79 -7.31
C ASP A 69 -4.15 6.70 -6.46
N ASP A 70 -4.59 7.02 -5.24
CA ASP A 70 -3.85 7.87 -4.29
C ASP A 70 -2.54 7.20 -3.86
N ILE A 71 -2.59 5.90 -3.54
CA ILE A 71 -1.41 5.10 -3.17
C ILE A 71 -0.48 4.90 -4.36
N ALA A 72 -1.01 4.70 -5.57
CA ALA A 72 -0.20 4.61 -6.79
C ALA A 72 0.56 5.92 -7.05
N ASN A 73 -0.10 7.07 -6.86
CA ASN A 73 0.53 8.38 -6.97
C ASN A 73 1.61 8.61 -5.89
N PHE A 74 1.32 8.22 -4.65
CA PHE A 74 2.29 8.26 -3.55
C PHE A 74 3.54 7.42 -3.87
N LEU A 75 3.38 6.16 -4.27
CA LEU A 75 4.50 5.28 -4.59
C LEU A 75 5.35 5.77 -5.77
N ASN A 76 4.72 6.42 -6.76
CA ASN A 76 5.43 7.04 -7.88
C ASN A 76 6.31 8.21 -7.44
N GLN A 77 5.99 8.89 -6.34
CA GLN A 77 6.80 9.98 -5.78
C GLN A 77 7.86 9.42 -4.83
N TRP A 78 7.46 8.52 -3.94
CA TRP A 78 8.33 7.86 -2.95
C TRP A 78 9.53 7.14 -3.59
N GLY A 79 9.36 6.50 -4.75
CA GLY A 79 10.47 5.85 -5.47
C GLY A 79 11.44 6.80 -6.19
N ASN A 80 11.13 8.10 -6.23
CA ASN A 80 11.89 9.14 -6.95
C ASN A 80 12.55 10.18 -6.05
N GLU A 81 12.42 10.06 -4.72
CA GLU A 81 13.19 10.84 -3.73
C GLU A 81 14.60 10.26 -3.51
#